data_AF-K9PTC4-F1
#
_entry.id   AF-K9PTC4-F1
#
_cell.length_a   1.000
_cell.length_b   1.000
_cell.length_c   1.000
_cell.angle_alpha   90.00
_cell.angle_beta   90.00
_cell.angle_gamma   90.00
#
_symmetry.space_group_name_H-M   'P 1'
#
loop_
_entity.id
_entity.type
_entity.pdbx_description
1 polymer ?
#
loop_
_entity_poly.entity_id
_entity_poly.type
_entity_poly.pdbx_seq_one_letter_code
_entity_poly.pdbx_strand_id
1 'polypeptide(L)'
;MSIILTSEQEQIIQNLLATGKFHNIGEVIQAALSLLEQENLSDQIWLDEARILVDEGIASLERGEGIDGETFVNQLLANLQQVRESDK
;
A
#
# COMPACT_ATOMS: atom_id res chain seq x y z
N MET A 1 -22.53 19.99 -10.30
CA MET A 1 -21.67 19.61 -11.43
C MET A 1 -22.39 18.52 -12.21
N SER A 2 -22.43 18.60 -13.54
CA SER A 2 -23.00 17.54 -14.39
C SER A 2 -21.84 16.74 -14.98
N ILE A 3 -21.91 15.42 -14.89
CA ILE A 3 -20.93 14.51 -15.48
C ILE A 3 -21.59 13.75 -16.62
N ILE A 4 -20.82 13.49 -17.68
CA ILE A 4 -21.27 12.68 -18.80
C ILE A 4 -20.67 11.30 -18.60
N LEU A 5 -21.53 10.29 -18.53
CA LEU A 5 -21.12 8.89 -18.40
C LEU A 5 -21.09 8.23 -19.77
N THR A 6 -20.18 7.26 -19.93
CA THR A 6 -20.23 6.37 -21.09
C THR A 6 -21.37 5.36 -20.92
N SER A 7 -21.87 4.80 -22.02
CA SER A 7 -22.92 3.76 -21.97
C SER A 7 -22.51 2.54 -21.14
N GLU A 8 -21.21 2.23 -21.10
CA GLU A 8 -20.67 1.16 -20.25
C GLU A 8 -20.79 1.51 -18.76
N GLN A 9 -20.41 2.73 -18.37
CA GLN A 9 -20.52 3.21 -16.99
C GLN A 9 -21.98 3.24 -16.52
N GLU A 10 -22.90 3.67 -17.39
CA GLU A 10 -24.33 3.62 -17.12
C GLU A 10 -24.81 2.18 -16.87
N GLN A 11 -24.39 1.22 -17.70
CA GLN A 11 -24.77 -0.19 -17.52
C GLN A 11 -24.26 -0.76 -16.19
N ILE A 12 -23.03 -0.42 -15.79
CA ILE A 12 -22.46 -0.82 -14.51
C ILE A 12 -23.31 -0.25 -13.36
N ILE A 13 -23.65 1.04 -13.41
CA ILE A 13 -24.46 1.69 -12.38
C ILE A 13 -25.85 1.04 -12.30
N GLN A 14 -26.50 0.76 -13.44
CA GLN A 14 -27.79 0.09 -13.45
C GLN A 14 -27.73 -1.31 -12.83
N ASN A 15 -26.69 -2.08 -13.13
CA ASN A 15 -26.49 -3.40 -12.53
C ASN A 15 -26.31 -3.30 -11.01
N LEU A 16 -25.55 -2.31 -10.53
CA LEU A 16 -25.33 -2.07 -9.10
C LEU A 16 -26.61 -1.64 -8.38
N LEU A 17 -27.42 -0.77 -8.99
CA LEU A 17 -28.74 -0.40 -8.48
C LEU A 17 -29.68 -1.60 -8.41
N ALA A 18 -29.68 -2.46 -9.43
CA ALA A 18 -30.52 -3.65 -9.48
C ALA A 18 -30.23 -4.66 -8.34
N THR A 19 -29.04 -4.60 -7.73
CA THR A 19 -28.73 -5.43 -6.54
C THR A 19 -29.50 -5.01 -5.28
N GLY A 20 -30.09 -3.80 -5.27
CA GLY A 20 -30.72 -3.22 -4.09
C GLY A 20 -29.73 -2.72 -3.02
N LYS A 21 -28.41 -2.85 -3.24
CA LYS A 21 -27.37 -2.33 -2.33
C LYS A 21 -27.30 -0.80 -2.33
N PHE A 22 -27.69 -0.17 -3.43
CA PHE A 22 -27.65 1.28 -3.62
C PHE A 22 -29.03 1.78 -4.06
N HIS A 23 -29.49 2.88 -3.47
CA HIS A 23 -30.83 3.42 -3.74
C HIS A 23 -30.85 4.42 -4.89
N ASN A 24 -29.70 5.01 -5.22
CA ASN A 24 -29.58 6.00 -6.28
C ASN A 24 -28.15 6.06 -6.84
N ILE A 25 -28.02 6.69 -8.01
CA ILE A 25 -26.73 6.85 -8.71
C ILE A 25 -25.71 7.59 -7.82
N GLY A 26 -26.16 8.56 -7.02
CA GLY A 26 -25.30 9.33 -6.13
C GLY A 26 -24.58 8.46 -5.11
N GLU A 27 -25.25 7.47 -4.51
CA GLU A 27 -24.63 6.52 -3.59
C GLU A 27 -23.57 5.65 -4.28
N VAL A 28 -23.82 5.23 -5.52
CA VAL A 28 -22.85 4.46 -6.32
C VAL A 28 -21.60 5.30 -6.61
N ILE A 29 -21.79 6.55 -7.03
CA ILE A 29 -20.69 7.48 -7.32
C ILE A 29 -19.93 7.83 -6.05
N GLN A 30 -20.62 8.06 -4.92
CA GLN A 30 -19.98 8.32 -3.64
C GLN A 30 -19.09 7.15 -3.21
N ALA A 31 -19.60 5.91 -3.31
CA ALA A 31 -18.81 4.72 -2.99
C ALA A 31 -17.57 4.57 -3.89
N ALA A 32 -17.72 4.84 -5.19
CA ALA A 32 -16.60 4.81 -6.13
C ALA A 32 -15.54 5.87 -5.81
N LEU A 33 -15.96 7.09 -5.49
CA LEU A 33 -15.05 8.18 -5.11
C LEU A 33 -14.36 7.92 -3.77
N SER A 34 -15.07 7.38 -2.78
CA SER A 34 -14.45 6.99 -1.50
C SER A 34 -13.41 5.90 -1.67
N LEU A 35 -13.63 4.94 -2.58
CA LEU A 35 -12.62 3.93 -2.90
C LEU A 35 -11.36 4.56 -3.52
N LEU A 36 -11.54 5.45 -4.49
CA LEU A 36 -10.43 6.18 -5.13
C LEU A 36 -9.65 7.05 -4.13
N GLU A 37 -10.35 7.70 -3.21
CA GLU A 37 -9.72 8.50 -2.16
C GLU A 37 -8.91 7.62 -1.19
N GLN A 38 -9.45 6.46 -0.79
CA GLN A 38 -8.74 5.50 0.06
C GLN A 38 -7.49 4.94 -0.60
N GLU A 39 -7.57 4.56 -1.88
CA GLU A 39 -6.40 4.09 -2.64
C GLU A 39 -5.32 5.17 -2.71
N ASN A 40 -5.71 6.40 -3.07
CA ASN A 40 -4.77 7.51 -3.15
C ASN A 40 -4.14 7.86 -1.78
N LEU A 41 -4.91 7.79 -0.69
CA LEU A 41 -4.37 7.98 0.66
C LEU A 41 -3.38 6.87 1.03
N SER A 42 -3.69 5.61 0.71
CA SER A 42 -2.80 4.47 0.97
C SER A 42 -1.47 4.62 0.24
N ASP A 43 -1.51 5.04 -1.03
CA ASP A 43 -0.30 5.25 -1.83
C ASP A 43 0.56 6.41 -1.29
N GLN A 44 -0.08 7.50 -0.84
CA GLN A 44 0.63 8.63 -0.25
C GLN A 44 1.27 8.27 1.09
N ILE A 45 0.56 7.57 1.96
CA ILE A 45 1.10 7.10 3.25
C ILE A 45 2.30 6.20 3.00
N TRP A 46 2.18 5.21 2.11
CA TRP A 46 3.27 4.31 1.78
C TRP A 46 4.48 5.07 1.21
N LEU A 47 4.25 6.05 0.34
CA LEU A 47 5.32 6.86 -0.24
C LEU A 47 6.05 7.70 0.82
N ASP A 48 5.31 8.30 1.75
CA ASP A 48 5.89 9.10 2.82
C ASP A 48 6.67 8.24 3.81
N GLU A 49 6.16 7.06 4.18
CA GLU A 49 6.89 6.09 5.01
C GLU A 49 8.17 5.60 4.32
N ALA A 50 8.09 5.28 3.02
CA ALA A 50 9.25 4.86 2.25
C ALA A 50 10.32 5.96 2.17
N ARG A 51 9.92 7.22 1.99
CA ARG A 51 10.84 8.37 2.00
C ARG A 51 11.57 8.50 3.33
N ILE A 52 10.84 8.42 4.45
CA ILE A 52 11.44 8.48 5.78
C ILE A 52 12.50 7.38 5.95
N LEU A 53 12.15 6.13 5.63
CA LEU A 53 13.08 4.99 5.77
C LEU A 53 14.31 5.13 4.87
N VAL A 54 14.14 5.64 3.65
CA VAL A 54 15.26 5.89 2.72
C VAL A 54 16.16 6.99 3.25
N ASP A 55 15.60 8.11 3.71
CA ASP A 55 16.36 9.24 4.25
C ASP A 55 17.13 8.83 5.52
N GLU A 56 16.51 8.04 6.40
CA GLU A 56 17.18 7.45 7.56
C GLU A 56 18.34 6.52 7.16
N GLY A 57 18.12 5.68 6.15
CA GLY A 57 19.15 4.79 5.59
C GLY A 57 20.32 5.57 4.98
N ILE A 58 20.05 6.62 4.21
CA ILE A 58 21.08 7.50 3.64
C ILE A 58 21.88 8.16 4.76
N ALA A 59 21.21 8.74 5.76
CA ALA A 59 21.89 9.37 6.89
C ALA A 59 22.76 8.37 7.68
N SER A 60 22.32 7.11 7.80
CA SER A 60 23.11 6.04 8.42
C SER A 60 24.36 5.71 7.60
N LEU A 61 24.24 5.62 6.28
CA LEU A 61 25.37 5.41 5.38
C LEU A 61 26.37 6.57 5.44
N GLU A 62 25.90 7.82 5.50
CA GLU A 62 26.75 9.02 5.65
C GLU A 62 27.54 9.02 6.98
N ARG A 63 26.98 8.43 8.04
CA ARG A 63 27.67 8.22 9.32
C ARG A 63 28.64 7.03 9.29
N GLY A 64 28.70 6.27 8.19
CA GLY A 64 29.56 5.09 8.05
C GLY A 64 29.03 3.85 8.75
N GLU A 65 27.73 3.81 9.06
CA GLU A 65 27.06 2.67 9.73
C GLU A 65 26.67 1.56 8.75
N GLY A 66 26.95 1.74 7.45
CA GLY A 66 26.73 0.73 6.43
C GLY A 66 27.59 -0.52 6.66
N ILE A 67 27.01 -1.69 6.45
CA ILE A 67 27.70 -2.98 6.50
C ILE A 67 27.73 -3.62 5.12
N ASP A 68 28.79 -4.35 4.83
CA ASP A 68 28.89 -5.15 3.62
C ASP A 68 27.80 -6.23 3.58
N GLY A 69 27.22 -6.43 2.38
CA GLY A 69 26.05 -7.29 2.21
C GLY A 69 26.34 -8.77 2.47
N GLU A 70 27.51 -9.26 2.07
CA GLU A 70 27.92 -10.64 2.36
C GLU A 70 28.14 -10.84 3.87
N THR A 71 28.75 -9.85 4.51
CA THR A 71 28.95 -9.83 5.96
C THR A 71 27.61 -9.89 6.70
N PHE A 72 26.62 -9.09 6.31
CA PHE A 72 25.28 -9.10 6.90
C PHE A 72 24.59 -10.46 6.77
N VAL A 73 24.57 -11.03 5.56
CA VAL A 73 23.90 -12.32 5.31
C VAL A 73 24.54 -13.44 6.12
N ASN A 74 25.88 -13.48 6.18
CA ASN A 74 26.59 -14.47 6.97
C ASN A 74 26.27 -14.38 8.47
N GLN A 75 26.21 -13.16 9.03
CA GLN A 75 25.80 -12.94 10.42
C GLN A 75 24.34 -13.36 10.67
N LEU A 76 23.42 -13.02 9.76
CA LEU A 76 22.02 -13.40 9.88
C LEU A 76 21.84 -14.93 9.89
N LEU A 77 22.51 -15.63 8.98
CA LEU A 77 22.46 -17.10 8.92
C LEU A 77 23.01 -17.75 10.19
N ALA A 78 24.12 -17.23 10.72
CA ALA A 78 24.70 -17.71 11.98
C ALA A 78 23.73 -17.53 13.16
N ASN A 79 23.08 -16.36 13.27
CA ASN A 79 22.09 -16.09 14.31
C ASN A 79 20.89 -17.04 14.22
N LEU A 80 20.37 -17.29 13.02
CA LEU A 80 19.25 -18.22 12.81
C LEU A 80 19.61 -19.67 13.17
N GLN A 81 20.85 -20.08 12.98
CA GLN A 81 21.34 -21.40 13.40
C GLN A 81 21.41 -21.50 14.93
N GLN A 82 21.95 -20.48 15.61
CA GLN A 82 22.03 -20.46 17.07
C GLN A 82 20.66 -20.54 17.75
N VAL A 83 19.65 -19.83 17.24
CA VAL A 83 18.28 -19.90 17.78
C VAL A 83 17.74 -21.34 17.68
N ARG A 84 17.93 -22.01 16.54
CA ARG A 84 17.49 -23.40 16.34
C ARG A 84 18.20 -24.42 17.22
N GLU A 85 19.44 -24.15 17.60
CA GLU A 85 20.23 -25.02 18.48
C GLU A 85 19.91 -24.80 19.95
N SER A 86 19.48 -23.59 20.32
CA SER A 86 19.08 -23.23 21.69
C SER A 86 17.69 -23.75 22.08
N ASP A 87 16.85 -24.07 21.09
CA ASP A 87 15.52 -24.66 21.28
C ASP A 87 15.53 -26.22 21.36
N LYS A 88 16.72 -26.85 21.35
CA LYS A 88 16.91 -28.31 21.52
C LYS A 88 17.43 -28.66 22.92
#